data_AF-A0A6M8VVJ6-F1
#
_entry.id   AF-A0A6M8VVJ6-F1
#
_cell.length_a   1.000
_cell.length_b   1.000
_cell.length_c   1.000
_cell.angle_alpha   90.00
_cell.angle_beta   90.00
_cell.angle_gamma   90.00
#
_symmetry.space_group_name_H-M   'P 1'
#
loop_
_entity.id
_entity.type
_entity.pdbx_description
1 polymer ?
#
loop_
_entity_poly.entity_id
_entity_poly.type
_entity_poly.pdbx_seq_one_letter_code
_entity_poly.pdbx_strand_id
1 'polypeptide(L)' 'MLSLASIDNDIIPIIAIGGGLLVAIIAILSGAISNVVRTRSREMTKREVAAYVAEGSISPDDAERLISAGQPHWERGKR' A
#
# COMPACT_ATOMS: atom_id res chain seq x y z
N MET A 1 -20.84 47.32 -2.25
CA MET A 1 -20.25 46.63 -3.42
C MET A 1 -19.20 45.65 -2.88
N LEU A 2 -19.43 44.34 -2.97
CA LEU A 2 -18.37 43.36 -2.73
C LEU A 2 -17.33 43.53 -3.85
N SER A 3 -16.09 43.86 -3.47
CA SER A 3 -14.98 43.97 -4.41
C SER A 3 -14.50 42.57 -4.78
N LEU A 4 -14.24 42.31 -6.07
CA LEU A 4 -13.63 41.04 -6.51
C LEU A 4 -12.30 40.77 -5.77
N ALA A 5 -11.55 41.83 -5.44
CA ALA A 5 -10.28 41.73 -4.74
C ALA A 5 -10.40 41.24 -3.28
N SER A 6 -11.55 41.40 -2.61
CA SER A 6 -11.74 40.82 -1.27
C SER A 6 -12.06 39.33 -1.32
N ILE A 7 -12.68 38.87 -2.42
CA ILE A 7 -13.02 37.46 -2.62
C ILE A 7 -11.74 36.63 -2.87
N ASP A 8 -10.79 37.15 -3.65
CA ASP A 8 -9.56 36.43 -3.99
C ASP A 8 -8.60 36.24 -2.80
N ASN A 9 -8.51 37.22 -1.89
CA ASN A 9 -7.57 37.16 -0.76
C ASN A 9 -7.97 36.13 0.31
N ASP A 10 -9.26 35.93 0.54
CA ASP A 10 -9.75 35.00 1.56
C ASP A 10 -9.93 33.57 1.00
N ILE A 11 -10.22 33.43 -0.30
CA ILE A 11 -10.44 32.12 -0.94
C ILE A 11 -9.16 31.30 -1.06
N ILE A 12 -8.03 31.92 -1.41
CA ILE A 12 -6.76 31.21 -1.61
C ILE A 12 -6.32 30.41 -0.37
N PRO A 13 -6.25 31.00 0.85
CA PRO A 13 -5.88 30.23 2.04
C PRO A 13 -6.92 29.17 2.40
N ILE A 14 -8.22 29.42 2.18
CA ILE A 14 -9.28 28.44 2.43
C ILE A 14 -9.14 27.22 1.50
N ILE A 15 -8.86 27.43 0.21
CA ILE A 15 -8.64 26.33 -0.74
C ILE A 15 -7.32 25.62 -0.44
N ALA A 16 -6.26 26.33 -0.09
CA ALA A 16 -4.98 25.70 0.24
C ALA A 16 -5.10 24.78 1.46
N ILE A 17 -5.73 25.24 2.53
CA ILE A 17 -5.91 24.46 3.75
C ILE A 17 -6.97 23.37 3.55
N GLY A 18 -8.15 23.72 3.03
CA GLY A 18 -9.25 22.78 2.83
C GLY A 18 -8.93 21.72 1.78
N GLY A 19 -8.37 22.15 0.65
CA GLY A 19 -7.90 21.26 -0.41
C GLY A 19 -6.72 20.40 0.03
N GLY A 20 -5.75 20.98 0.74
CA GLY A 20 -4.62 20.24 1.30
C GLY A 20 -5.07 19.16 2.29
N LEU A 21 -6.02 19.48 3.17
CA LEU A 21 -6.56 18.54 4.14
C LEU A 21 -7.35 17.41 3.46
N LEU A 22 -8.12 17.71 2.42
CA LEU A 22 -8.82 16.69 1.63
C LEU A 22 -7.83 15.72 0.97
N VAL A 23 -6.78 16.24 0.32
CA VAL A 23 -5.74 15.41 -0.31
C VAL A 23 -5.03 14.54 0.73
N ALA A 24 -4.71 15.11 1.90
CA ALA A 24 -4.07 14.38 2.99
C ALA A 24 -4.94 13.22 3.48
N ILE A 25 -6.25 13.46 3.69
CA ILE A 25 -7.19 12.40 4.09
C ILE A 25 -7.22 11.28 3.06
N ILE A 26 -7.35 11.62 1.78
CA ILE A 26 -7.39 10.61 0.71
C ILE A 26 -6.09 9.79 0.70
N ALA A 27 -4.94 10.44 0.76
CA ALA A 27 -3.64 9.77 0.77
C ALA A 27 -3.49 8.81 1.94
N ILE A 28 -3.91 9.21 3.15
CA ILE A 28 -3.85 8.36 4.35
C ILE A 28 -4.76 7.15 4.20
N LEU A 29 -6.01 7.35 3.76
CA LEU A 29 -6.96 6.26 3.55
C LEU A 29 -6.49 5.29 2.48
N SER A 30 -6.01 5.79 1.34
CA SER A 30 -5.44 4.98 0.27
C SER A 30 -4.22 4.19 0.75
N GLY A 31 -3.36 4.79 1.57
CA GLY A 31 -2.21 4.12 2.18
C GLY A 31 -2.62 2.99 3.12
N ALA A 32 -3.59 3.24 4.01
CA ALA A 32 -4.11 2.25 4.95
C ALA A 32 -4.73 1.05 4.21
N ILE A 33 -5.59 1.29 3.22
CA ILE A 33 -6.21 0.24 2.41
C ILE A 33 -5.14 -0.57 1.67
N SER A 34 -4.18 0.10 1.04
CA SER A 34 -3.09 -0.58 0.32
C SER A 34 -2.28 -1.50 1.23
N ASN A 35 -2.03 -1.09 2.47
CA ASN A 35 -1.30 -1.90 3.44
C ASN A 35 -2.10 -3.15 3.87
N VAL A 36 -3.41 -2.99 4.10
CA VAL A 36 -4.30 -4.12 4.43
C VAL A 36 -4.35 -5.12 3.28
N VAL A 37 -4.56 -4.65 2.04
CA VAL A 37 -4.60 -5.51 0.85
C VAL A 37 -3.28 -6.25 0.69
N ARG A 38 -2.14 -5.56 0.76
CA ARG A 38 -0.81 -6.18 0.64
C ARG A 38 -0.58 -7.26 1.68
N THR A 39 -0.99 -7.02 2.92
CA THR A 39 -0.84 -8.00 4.01
C THR A 39 -1.72 -9.22 3.77
N ARG A 40 -2.99 -9.00 3.40
CA ARG A 40 -3.93 -10.09 3.10
C ARG A 40 -3.45 -10.94 1.92
N SER A 41 -3.01 -10.31 0.83
CA SER A 41 -2.49 -11.02 -0.34
C SER A 41 -1.26 -11.88 0.01
N ARG A 42 -0.34 -11.36 0.83
CA ARG A 42 0.82 -12.14 1.29
C ARG A 42 0.43 -13.37 2.10
N GLU A 43 -0.50 -13.23 3.03
CA GLU A 43 -0.98 -14.35 3.85
C GLU A 43 -1.77 -15.37 3.01
N MET A 44 -2.55 -14.90 2.03
CA MET A 44 -3.25 -15.77 1.07
C MET A 44 -2.26 -16.58 0.22
N THR A 45 -1.27 -15.93 -0.38
CA THR A 45 -0.24 -16.61 -1.16
C THR A 45 0.53 -17.66 -0.32
N LYS A 46 0.88 -17.36 0.94
CA LYS A 46 1.52 -18.35 1.82
C LYS A 46 0.64 -19.58 2.06
N ARG A 47 -0.67 -19.39 2.22
CA ARG A 47 -1.62 -20.50 2.42
C ARG A 47 -1.78 -21.34 1.16
N GLU A 48 -1.85 -20.70 0.00
CA GLU A 48 -1.92 -21.39 -1.30
C GLU A 48 -0.65 -22.21 -1.55
N VAL A 49 0.53 -21.61 -1.34
CA VAL A 49 1.81 -22.33 -1.46
C VAL A 49 1.87 -23.53 -0.51
N ALA A 50 1.41 -23.38 0.75
CA ALA A 50 1.36 -24.49 1.69
C ALA A 50 0.41 -25.61 1.22
N ALA A 51 -0.74 -25.27 0.63
CA ALA A 51 -1.65 -26.25 0.05
C ALA A 51 -1.01 -26.99 -1.13
N TYR A 52 -0.34 -26.28 -2.05
CA TYR A 52 0.36 -26.90 -3.18
C TYR A 52 1.50 -27.83 -2.76
N VAL A 53 2.21 -27.50 -1.68
CA VAL A 53 3.20 -28.40 -1.09
C VAL A 53 2.53 -29.64 -0.48
N ALA A 54 1.41 -29.47 0.24
CA ALA A 54 0.67 -30.58 0.83
C ALA A 54 0.04 -31.52 -0.23
N GLU A 55 -0.38 -30.97 -1.37
CA GLU A 55 -0.86 -31.72 -2.54
C GLU A 55 0.29 -32.37 -3.32
N GLY A 56 1.53 -31.93 -3.11
CA GLY A 56 2.72 -32.42 -3.82
C GLY A 56 2.90 -31.84 -5.23
N SER A 57 2.16 -30.79 -5.59
CA SER A 57 2.27 -30.12 -6.90
C SER A 57 3.45 -29.15 -6.98
N ILE A 58 4.00 -28.73 -5.83
CA ILE A 58 5.21 -27.92 -5.69
C ILE A 58 6.14 -28.58 -4.66
N SER A 59 7.45 -28.60 -4.92
CA SER A 59 8.43 -29.11 -3.95
C SER A 59 8.60 -28.14 -2.76
N PRO A 60 8.90 -28.62 -1.54
CA PRO A 60 9.19 -27.74 -0.41
C PRO A 60 10.30 -26.72 -0.68
N ASP A 61 11.35 -27.13 -1.41
CA ASP A 61 12.48 -26.26 -1.77
C ASP A 61 12.04 -25.14 -2.73
N ASP A 62 11.20 -25.46 -3.72
CA ASP A 62 10.65 -24.44 -4.63
C ASP A 62 9.68 -23.50 -3.92
N ALA A 63 8.89 -24.02 -2.97
CA ALA A 63 8.03 -23.20 -2.12
C ALA A 63 8.82 -22.21 -1.26
N GLU A 64 9.94 -22.64 -0.68
CA GLU A 64 10.86 -21.74 0.04
C GLU A 64 11.36 -20.63 -0.89
N ARG A 65 11.80 -20.99 -2.10
CA ARG A 65 12.31 -20.02 -3.09
C ARG A 65 11.22 -19.04 -3.54
N LEU A 66 9.99 -19.50 -3.75
CA LEU A 66 8.85 -18.65 -4.10
C LEU A 66 8.51 -17.64 -3.01
N ILE A 67 8.46 -18.08 -1.75
CA ILE A 67 8.20 -17.20 -0.61
C ILE A 67 9.34 -16.18 -0.44
N SER A 68 10.57 -16.59 -0.73
CA SER A 68 11.78 -15.76 -0.62
C SER A 68 11.95 -14.77 -1.77
N ALA A 69 11.38 -15.04 -2.95
CA ALA A 69 11.53 -14.21 -4.15
C ALA A 69 11.01 -12.77 -3.99
N GLY A 70 10.08 -12.55 -3.04
CA GLY A 70 9.57 -11.22 -2.71
C GLY A 70 10.51 -10.35 -1.89
N GLN A 71 11.67 -10.87 -1.47
CA GLN A 71 12.66 -10.13 -0.70
C GLN A 71 13.60 -9.32 -1.61
N PRO A 72 13.90 -8.07 -1.27
CA PRO A 72 14.89 -7.28 -1.97
C PRO A 72 16.26 -7.97 -2.01
N HIS A 73 17.02 -7.76 -3.09
CA HIS A 73 18.31 -8.43 -3.26
C HIS A 73 19.32 -8.12 -2.14
N TRP A 74 19.20 -6.95 -1.50
CA TRP A 74 20.03 -6.54 -0.35
C TRP A 74 19.61 -7.18 1.00
N GLU A 75 18.50 -7.91 1.04
CA GLU A 75 18.05 -8.66 2.23
C GLU A 75 18.38 -10.17 2.13
N ARG A 76 18.81 -10.67 0.97
CA ARG A 76 19.01 -12.10 0.66
C ARG A 76 20.18 -12.81 1.38
N GLY A 77 20.76 -12.24 2.43
CA GLY A 77 21.94 -12.81 3.11
C GLY A 77 22.01 -12.57 4.63
N LYS A 78 20.91 -12.18 5.27
CA LYS A 78 20.85 -11.91 6.72
C LYS A 78 20.15 -13.02 7.54
N ARG A 79 20.00 -14.21 6.99
CA ARG A 79 19.34 -15.35 7.65
C ARG A 79 20.31 -16.51 7.80
#